data_AF-A0A935ZE34-F1
#
_entry.id   AF-A0A935ZE34-F1
#
_cell.length_a   1.000
_cell.length_b   1.000
_cell.length_c   1.000
_cell.angle_alpha   90.00
_cell.angle_beta   90.00
_cell.angle_gamma   90.00
#
_symmetry.space_group_name_H-M   'P 1'
#
loop_
_entity.id
_entity.type
_entity.pdbx_description
1 polymer ?
#
loop_
_entity_poly.entity_id
_entity_poly.type
_entity_poly.pdbx_seq_one_letter_code
_entity_poly.pdbx_strand_id
1 'polypeptide(L)'
;MTRSRLLLTVLLVGTGSVFFAGTGCSASGVGDPCIPEQEYNEQFLGFSQKEVNVESKSFQCQTRVCLVNHFRGRVSCPYGQTAAGGGRSSDPCVLPGTVDGKVTGVPGAPEGAAVEPQCLNRKADATVYCSCRCANSQGQTDDGANYCTCPDGFACEQLVDPTGQGNEGLTGGYCIKQNTKYDPGVDCQGDCDKAGGSRTTCAGEPAKAAAPAASK
;
A
#
# COMPACT_ATOMS: atom_id res chain seq x y z
N MET A 1 3.17 84.33 25.64
CA MET A 1 1.92 83.88 25.02
C MET A 1 2.00 82.38 24.77
N THR A 2 1.35 81.60 25.65
CA THR A 2 0.47 80.44 25.39
C THR A 2 0.45 79.90 23.94
N ARG A 3 0.61 78.61 23.59
CA ARG A 3 -0.04 77.34 24.03
C ARG A 3 0.82 76.16 23.48
N SER A 4 1.16 75.10 24.20
CA SER A 4 0.34 74.02 24.79
C SER A 4 -0.11 72.93 23.79
N ARG A 5 0.30 71.67 24.12
CA ARG A 5 -0.28 70.35 23.73
C ARG A 5 0.03 69.84 22.33
N LEU A 6 0.15 68.55 22.02
CA LEU A 6 0.29 67.26 22.72
C LEU A 6 0.23 66.26 21.54
N LEU A 7 0.95 65.13 21.61
CA LEU A 7 0.57 63.78 21.13
C LEU A 7 1.68 63.03 20.39
N LEU A 8 2.22 62.07 21.14
CA LEU A 8 2.83 60.80 20.74
C LEU A 8 2.07 60.11 19.60
N THR A 9 2.81 59.66 18.58
CA THR A 9 2.53 58.40 17.87
C THR A 9 3.88 57.79 17.48
N VAL A 10 4.42 56.94 18.37
CA VAL A 10 5.53 56.04 18.04
C VAL A 10 4.93 54.83 17.33
N LEU A 11 5.05 54.79 16.01
CA LEU A 11 4.76 53.61 15.20
C LEU A 11 5.91 52.60 15.41
N LEU A 12 5.72 51.69 16.36
CA LEU A 12 6.51 50.46 16.46
C LEU A 12 6.14 49.58 15.26
N VAL A 13 6.94 49.65 14.19
CA VAL A 13 6.95 48.66 13.12
C VAL A 13 7.55 47.39 13.71
N GLY A 14 6.70 46.58 14.34
CA GLY A 14 7.03 45.22 14.74
C GLY A 14 7.27 44.41 13.48
N THR A 15 8.53 44.17 13.14
CA THR A 15 8.94 43.13 12.19
C THR A 15 8.56 41.78 12.79
N GLY A 16 7.30 41.39 12.61
CA GLY A 16 6.82 40.05 12.88
C GLY A 16 7.43 39.10 11.86
N SER A 17 8.55 38.49 12.22
CA SER A 17 9.09 37.33 11.52
C SER A 17 8.05 36.21 11.61
N VAL A 18 7.22 36.09 10.59
CA VAL A 18 6.33 34.94 10.42
C VAL A 18 7.25 33.75 10.15
N PHE A 19 7.56 32.99 11.20
CA PHE A 19 8.08 31.65 11.08
C PHE A 19 7.00 30.82 10.38
N PHE A 20 7.09 30.73 9.05
CA PHE A 20 6.47 29.65 8.31
C PHE A 20 7.16 28.37 8.78
N ALA A 21 6.59 27.71 9.79
CA ALA A 21 6.84 26.31 10.03
C ALA A 21 6.38 25.59 8.77
N GLY A 22 7.32 25.37 7.84
CA GLY A 22 7.10 24.54 6.68
C GLY A 22 6.65 23.19 7.20
N THR A 23 5.39 22.85 6.96
CA THR A 23 4.97 21.46 6.84
C THR A 23 5.70 20.92 5.61
N GLY A 24 6.98 20.61 5.77
CA GLY A 24 7.71 19.85 4.79
C GLY A 24 6.95 18.55 4.59
N CYS A 25 6.59 18.26 3.34
CA CYS A 25 6.01 16.97 2.98
C CYS A 25 6.86 15.88 3.66
N SER A 26 6.26 15.10 4.56
CA SER A 26 6.91 13.94 5.14
C SER A 26 7.10 12.92 4.03
N ALA A 27 8.15 13.08 3.23
CA ALA A 27 8.58 12.16 2.20
C ALA A 27 9.23 10.94 2.86
N SER A 28 8.48 10.26 3.73
CA SER A 28 8.94 9.01 4.34
C SER A 28 8.99 7.89 3.31
N GLY A 29 8.32 8.05 2.15
CA GLY A 29 8.14 7.01 1.13
C GLY A 29 7.31 5.82 1.62
N VAL A 30 6.81 5.87 2.85
CA VAL A 30 5.96 4.83 3.44
C VAL A 30 4.51 5.09 3.06
N GLY A 31 3.84 4.07 2.52
CA GLY A 31 2.46 4.14 2.04
C GLY A 31 2.32 4.29 0.54
N ASP A 32 3.39 4.59 -0.19
CA ASP A 32 3.38 4.67 -1.65
C ASP A 32 3.02 3.30 -2.26
N PRO A 33 2.20 3.24 -3.32
CA PRO A 33 1.86 1.98 -3.97
C PRO A 33 3.11 1.35 -4.60
N CYS A 34 3.23 0.03 -4.47
CA CYS A 34 4.27 -0.75 -5.15
C CYS A 34 3.67 -2.01 -5.77
N ILE A 35 4.27 -2.47 -6.86
CA ILE A 35 3.96 -3.77 -7.48
C ILE A 35 5.11 -4.73 -7.16
N PRO A 36 4.88 -5.80 -6.39
CA PRO A 36 5.94 -6.77 -6.08
C PRO A 36 6.58 -7.38 -7.33
N GLU A 37 7.90 -7.59 -7.32
CA GLU A 37 8.67 -8.12 -8.45
C GLU A 37 8.18 -9.50 -8.92
N GLN A 38 7.63 -10.31 -8.01
CA GLN A 38 7.03 -11.59 -8.33
C GLN A 38 5.90 -11.48 -9.37
N GLU A 39 5.21 -10.33 -9.45
CA GLU A 39 4.18 -10.12 -10.46
C GLU A 39 4.71 -9.96 -11.87
N TYR A 40 6.01 -9.77 -12.09
CA TYR A 40 6.59 -9.79 -13.43
C TYR A 40 6.88 -11.21 -13.94
N ASN A 41 6.71 -12.22 -13.09
CA ASN A 41 6.77 -13.63 -13.48
C ASN A 41 5.39 -14.11 -13.93
N GLU A 42 5.28 -14.58 -15.18
CA GLU A 42 4.05 -15.15 -15.74
C GLU A 42 3.52 -16.37 -14.96
N GLN A 43 4.40 -17.05 -14.22
CA GLN A 43 4.04 -18.24 -13.44
C GLN A 43 3.49 -17.89 -12.05
N PHE A 44 3.59 -16.64 -11.62
CA PHE A 44 3.14 -16.20 -10.31
C PHE A 44 1.64 -15.86 -10.30
N LEU A 45 0.87 -16.67 -9.59
CA LEU A 45 -0.60 -16.53 -9.51
C LEU A 45 -1.09 -15.53 -8.48
N GLY A 46 -0.21 -15.08 -7.59
CA GLY A 46 -0.55 -14.15 -6.54
C GLY A 46 -0.16 -14.64 -5.16
N PHE A 47 -0.33 -13.73 -4.22
CA PHE A 47 -0.06 -13.93 -2.81
C PHE A 47 -1.21 -14.62 -2.09
N SER A 48 -0.90 -15.16 -0.92
CA SER A 48 -1.87 -15.71 0.02
C SER A 48 -2.13 -14.76 1.18
N GLN A 49 -3.39 -14.58 1.58
CA GLN A 49 -3.73 -13.76 2.76
C GLN A 49 -3.09 -14.28 4.06
N LYS A 50 -2.56 -15.50 4.08
CA LYS A 50 -1.97 -16.13 5.27
C LYS A 50 -0.48 -15.82 5.43
N GLU A 51 0.13 -15.12 4.48
CA GLU A 51 1.56 -14.87 4.48
C GLU A 51 1.90 -13.38 4.52
N VAL A 52 3.11 -13.09 4.95
CA VAL A 52 3.74 -11.78 4.82
C VAL A 52 4.95 -11.95 3.92
N ASN A 53 5.05 -11.14 2.87
CA ASN A 53 6.20 -11.12 1.98
C ASN A 53 6.86 -9.73 2.03
N VAL A 54 8.17 -9.72 2.25
CA VAL A 54 8.96 -8.49 2.33
C VAL A 54 9.95 -8.48 1.18
N GLU A 55 9.67 -7.66 0.18
CA GLU A 55 10.60 -7.41 -0.91
C GLU A 55 11.59 -6.33 -0.49
N SER A 56 12.81 -6.74 -0.19
CA SER A 56 13.92 -5.81 0.03
C SER A 56 14.50 -5.33 -1.30
N LYS A 57 15.11 -4.14 -1.30
CA LYS A 57 15.76 -3.50 -2.46
C LYS A 57 14.80 -3.11 -3.59
N SER A 58 13.51 -2.93 -3.28
CA SER A 58 12.52 -2.48 -4.26
C SER A 58 12.90 -1.10 -4.80
N PHE A 59 12.92 -0.94 -6.13
CA PHE A 59 13.25 0.34 -6.78
C PHE A 59 12.08 1.33 -6.80
N GLN A 60 10.86 0.83 -6.61
CA GLN A 60 9.64 1.65 -6.56
C GLN A 60 9.52 2.40 -5.22
N CYS A 61 10.13 1.84 -4.16
CA CYS A 61 10.04 2.37 -2.82
C CYS A 61 11.29 3.16 -2.47
N GLN A 62 11.12 4.43 -2.07
CA GLN A 62 12.21 5.23 -1.51
C GLN A 62 12.86 4.54 -0.30
N THR A 63 12.05 3.82 0.49
CA THR A 63 12.46 3.02 1.64
C THR A 63 13.13 1.69 1.28
N ARG A 64 13.14 1.32 -0.02
CA ARG A 64 13.62 0.04 -0.55
C ARG A 64 12.84 -1.19 -0.10
N VAL A 65 11.68 -1.03 0.54
CA VAL A 65 10.86 -2.16 1.02
C VAL A 65 9.47 -2.07 0.43
N CYS A 66 9.10 -3.03 -0.41
CA CYS A 66 7.72 -3.27 -0.80
C CYS A 66 7.16 -4.37 0.12
N LEU A 67 6.21 -4.01 0.98
CA LEU A 67 5.60 -4.93 1.93
C LEU A 67 4.31 -5.47 1.36
N VAL A 68 4.15 -6.79 1.43
CA VAL A 68 2.89 -7.48 1.15
C VAL A 68 2.41 -8.09 2.46
N ASN A 69 1.40 -7.47 3.06
CA ASN A 69 0.95 -7.81 4.42
C ASN A 69 -0.39 -8.55 4.38
N HIS A 70 -0.37 -9.89 4.41
CA HIS A 70 -1.57 -10.72 4.45
C HIS A 70 -2.54 -10.36 3.30
N PHE A 71 -2.01 -10.33 2.08
CA PHE A 71 -2.72 -9.93 0.87
C PHE A 71 -2.99 -11.16 0.00
N ARG A 72 -4.13 -11.19 -0.70
CA ARG A 72 -4.48 -12.26 -1.63
C ARG A 72 -4.49 -11.76 -3.07
N GLY A 73 -3.94 -12.58 -3.98
CA GLY A 73 -3.96 -12.31 -5.41
C GLY A 73 -2.81 -11.42 -5.87
N ARG A 74 -3.05 -10.59 -6.88
CA ARG A 74 -2.05 -9.70 -7.49
C ARG A 74 -2.50 -8.24 -7.36
N VAL A 75 -1.55 -7.34 -7.07
CA VAL A 75 -1.79 -5.88 -7.08
C VAL A 75 -2.22 -5.43 -8.47
N SER A 76 -1.56 -5.94 -9.50
CA SER A 76 -1.87 -5.63 -10.91
C SER A 76 -3.16 -6.28 -11.43
N CYS A 77 -3.75 -7.22 -10.68
CA CYS A 77 -4.99 -7.87 -11.07
C CYS A 77 -6.01 -7.96 -9.92
N PRO A 78 -6.68 -6.83 -9.59
CA PRO A 78 -7.55 -6.76 -8.42
C PRO A 78 -8.70 -7.76 -8.42
N TYR A 79 -9.23 -8.07 -9.60
CA TYR A 79 -10.39 -8.94 -9.79
C TYR A 79 -10.02 -10.40 -10.09
N GLY A 80 -8.73 -10.70 -10.30
CA GLY A 80 -8.26 -12.04 -10.63
C GLY A 80 -8.60 -12.52 -12.06
N GLN A 81 -8.20 -13.75 -12.35
CA GLN A 81 -8.48 -14.45 -13.61
C GLN A 81 -9.06 -15.83 -13.35
N THR A 82 -9.86 -16.29 -14.30
CA THR A 82 -10.40 -17.63 -14.33
C THR A 82 -9.36 -18.63 -14.82
N ALA A 83 -9.66 -19.92 -14.65
CA ALA A 83 -8.90 -20.98 -15.28
C ALA A 83 -9.01 -20.97 -16.82
N ALA A 84 -9.95 -20.25 -17.43
CA ALA A 84 -9.91 -20.10 -18.89
C ALA A 84 -8.81 -19.10 -19.34
N GLY A 85 -8.05 -18.51 -18.42
CA GLY A 85 -7.10 -17.41 -18.69
C GLY A 85 -7.79 -16.08 -19.00
N GLY A 86 -9.12 -16.05 -19.08
CA GLY A 86 -9.92 -14.84 -19.12
C GLY A 86 -9.99 -14.20 -17.74
N GLY A 87 -9.92 -12.88 -17.67
CA GLY A 87 -10.18 -12.14 -16.43
C GLY A 87 -11.52 -12.57 -15.82
N ARG A 88 -11.64 -12.50 -14.49
CA ARG A 88 -12.97 -12.58 -13.85
C ARG A 88 -13.83 -11.33 -14.13
N SER A 89 -13.25 -10.37 -14.84
CA SER A 89 -13.92 -9.25 -15.51
C SER A 89 -13.57 -9.24 -17.01
N SER A 90 -14.09 -8.25 -17.76
CA SER A 90 -13.73 -8.01 -19.16
C SER A 90 -12.24 -7.81 -19.40
N ASP A 91 -11.47 -7.57 -18.34
CA ASP A 91 -10.04 -7.26 -18.39
C ASP A 91 -9.23 -8.47 -17.89
N PRO A 92 -8.40 -9.10 -18.74
CA PRO A 92 -7.52 -10.19 -18.32
C PRO A 92 -6.41 -9.67 -17.39
N CYS A 93 -5.91 -10.53 -16.48
CA CYS A 93 -4.69 -10.18 -15.76
C CYS A 93 -3.52 -10.14 -16.75
N VAL A 94 -2.79 -9.03 -16.77
CA VAL A 94 -1.57 -8.89 -17.56
C VAL A 94 -0.34 -8.75 -16.67
N LEU A 95 0.83 -8.99 -17.25
CA LEU A 95 2.10 -8.64 -16.62
C LEU A 95 2.24 -7.11 -16.55
N PRO A 96 2.67 -6.55 -15.40
CA PRO A 96 2.87 -5.11 -15.29
C PRO A 96 3.81 -4.58 -16.38
N GLY A 97 3.44 -3.43 -16.98
CA GLY A 97 4.23 -2.80 -18.04
C GLY A 97 4.10 -3.46 -19.42
N THR A 98 3.23 -4.46 -19.59
CA THR A 98 2.98 -5.11 -20.88
C THR A 98 1.55 -4.87 -21.35
N VAL A 99 1.34 -4.90 -22.67
CA VAL A 99 0.00 -4.85 -23.27
C VAL A 99 -0.63 -6.25 -23.42
N ASP A 100 0.20 -7.26 -23.75
CA ASP A 100 -0.25 -8.62 -24.07
C ASP A 100 0.41 -9.71 -23.20
N GLY A 101 1.22 -9.34 -22.19
CA GLY A 101 1.88 -10.30 -21.32
C GLY A 101 0.88 -11.02 -20.45
N LYS A 102 0.76 -12.34 -20.58
CA LYS A 102 -0.24 -13.14 -19.87
C LYS A 102 0.32 -13.72 -18.58
N VAL A 103 -0.55 -13.87 -17.58
CA VAL A 103 -0.26 -14.71 -16.41
C VAL A 103 -0.70 -16.14 -16.74
N THR A 104 0.26 -17.03 -16.87
CA THR A 104 0.06 -18.42 -17.32
C THR A 104 0.07 -19.41 -16.16
N GLY A 105 0.72 -19.06 -15.05
CA GLY A 105 0.94 -19.98 -13.93
C GLY A 105 2.01 -21.03 -14.21
N VAL A 106 2.15 -21.98 -13.27
CA VAL A 106 3.15 -23.05 -13.38
C VAL A 106 2.77 -24.02 -14.51
N PRO A 107 3.70 -24.41 -15.40
CA PRO A 107 3.46 -25.40 -16.45
C PRO A 107 2.94 -26.72 -15.86
N GLY A 108 1.85 -27.25 -16.42
CA GLY A 108 1.21 -28.48 -15.91
C GLY A 108 0.22 -28.27 -14.77
N ALA A 109 0.05 -27.02 -14.29
CA ALA A 109 -1.23 -26.63 -13.71
C ALA A 109 -2.33 -26.92 -14.77
N PRO A 110 -3.54 -27.35 -14.38
CA PRO A 110 -4.65 -27.47 -15.34
C PRO A 110 -4.72 -26.17 -16.14
N GLU A 111 -4.82 -26.24 -17.47
CA GLU A 111 -4.92 -25.05 -18.34
C GLU A 111 -5.83 -24.03 -17.65
N GLY A 112 -5.22 -22.94 -17.17
CA GLY A 112 -5.91 -22.06 -16.23
C GLY A 112 -5.48 -21.99 -14.79
N ALA A 113 -4.23 -21.67 -14.56
CA ALA A 113 -3.85 -21.25 -13.24
C ALA A 113 -4.59 -19.94 -12.88
N ALA A 114 -5.50 -20.01 -11.91
CA ALA A 114 -6.38 -18.91 -11.55
C ALA A 114 -5.67 -17.94 -10.60
N VAL A 115 -5.67 -16.65 -10.95
CA VAL A 115 -5.32 -15.57 -10.03
C VAL A 115 -6.57 -15.31 -9.20
N GLU A 116 -6.46 -15.48 -7.89
CA GLU A 116 -7.56 -15.14 -6.99
C GLU A 116 -7.78 -13.62 -6.96
N PRO A 117 -9.04 -13.15 -6.90
CA PRO A 117 -9.33 -11.74 -6.65
C PRO A 117 -8.81 -11.33 -5.28
N GLN A 118 -8.56 -10.03 -5.11
CA GLN A 118 -8.23 -9.50 -3.79
C GLN A 118 -9.43 -9.63 -2.85
N CYS A 119 -9.18 -9.51 -1.56
CA CYS A 119 -10.23 -9.49 -0.54
C CYS A 119 -10.76 -8.08 -0.35
N LEU A 120 -12.09 -7.92 -0.23
CA LEU A 120 -12.71 -6.60 -0.03
C LEU A 120 -12.22 -5.88 1.22
N ASN A 121 -11.92 -6.63 2.28
CA ASN A 121 -11.38 -6.13 3.54
C ASN A 121 -9.84 -6.03 3.56
N ARG A 122 -9.13 -6.49 2.51
CA ARG A 122 -7.66 -6.51 2.45
C ARG A 122 -7.15 -6.19 1.03
N LYS A 123 -7.63 -5.08 0.48
CA LYS A 123 -7.24 -4.56 -0.84
C LYS A 123 -5.78 -4.10 -0.86
N ALA A 124 -5.18 -4.08 -2.06
CA ALA A 124 -3.77 -3.72 -2.24
C ALA A 124 -3.40 -2.35 -1.63
N ASP A 125 -4.25 -1.32 -1.77
CA ASP A 125 -4.00 -0.01 -1.17
C ASP A 125 -3.95 -0.05 0.37
N ALA A 126 -4.55 -1.04 1.02
CA ALA A 126 -4.53 -1.22 2.47
C ALA A 126 -3.46 -2.20 2.96
N THR A 127 -2.86 -3.01 2.08
CA THR A 127 -2.01 -4.15 2.48
C THR A 127 -0.74 -4.34 1.66
N VAL A 128 -0.59 -3.66 0.52
CA VAL A 128 0.59 -3.69 -0.35
C VAL A 128 1.07 -2.29 -0.68
N TYR A 129 2.20 -1.90 -0.09
CA TYR A 129 2.78 -0.57 -0.25
C TYR A 129 4.22 -0.56 0.21
N CYS A 130 4.91 0.52 -0.15
CA CYS A 130 6.21 0.83 0.37
C CYS A 130 6.14 0.97 1.88
N SER A 131 6.86 0.12 2.59
CA SER A 131 6.93 0.12 4.05
C SER A 131 8.36 0.40 4.49
N CYS A 132 8.63 0.32 5.78
CA CYS A 132 9.97 0.41 6.31
C CYS A 132 10.06 -0.41 7.60
N ARG A 133 11.24 -0.99 7.83
CA ARG A 133 11.54 -1.79 9.02
C ARG A 133 11.66 -0.86 10.23
N CYS A 134 10.91 -1.13 11.28
CA CYS A 134 10.78 -0.28 12.45
C CYS A 134 11.24 -0.95 13.75
N ALA A 135 11.43 -2.27 13.75
CA ALA A 135 12.00 -3.01 14.89
C ALA A 135 12.64 -4.33 14.45
N ASN A 136 13.54 -4.85 15.26
CA ASN A 136 14.04 -6.22 15.16
C ASN A 136 12.99 -7.25 15.60
N SER A 137 13.35 -8.53 15.59
CA SER A 137 12.50 -9.65 15.99
C SER A 137 12.07 -9.62 17.46
N GLN A 138 12.71 -8.81 18.29
CA GLN A 138 12.38 -8.63 19.71
C GLN A 138 11.55 -7.37 19.96
N GLY A 139 11.18 -6.62 18.92
CA GLY A 139 10.48 -5.33 19.08
C GLY A 139 11.39 -4.18 19.48
N GLN A 140 12.70 -4.33 19.35
CA GLN A 140 13.70 -3.35 19.75
C GLN A 140 14.45 -2.78 18.54
N THR A 141 15.27 -1.75 18.76
CA THR A 141 16.03 -1.04 17.72
C THR A 141 17.51 -0.86 18.09
N ASP A 142 18.00 -1.60 19.09
CA ASP A 142 19.30 -1.44 19.74
C ASP A 142 20.36 -2.45 19.27
N ASP A 143 20.17 -3.06 18.10
CA ASP A 143 21.08 -4.04 17.50
C ASP A 143 22.01 -3.45 16.42
N GLY A 144 22.00 -2.13 16.26
CA GLY A 144 22.86 -1.42 15.30
C GLY A 144 22.37 -1.45 13.84
N ALA A 145 21.21 -2.04 13.56
CA ALA A 145 20.57 -1.91 12.25
C ALA A 145 19.82 -0.58 12.10
N ASN A 146 19.52 -0.21 10.86
CA ASN A 146 18.75 1.00 10.57
C ASN A 146 17.25 0.71 10.64
N TYR A 147 16.57 1.41 11.56
CA TYR A 147 15.12 1.40 11.70
C TYR A 147 14.56 2.79 11.45
N CYS A 148 13.38 2.86 10.85
CA CYS A 148 12.64 4.11 10.74
C CYS A 148 11.58 4.24 11.83
N THR A 149 11.26 5.48 12.13
CA THR A 149 10.02 5.83 12.82
C THR A 149 8.87 5.79 11.82
N CYS A 150 7.80 5.06 12.14
CA CYS A 150 6.61 5.04 11.29
C CYS A 150 5.95 6.43 11.24
N PRO A 151 5.56 6.92 10.06
CA PRO A 151 4.91 8.22 9.93
C PRO A 151 3.46 8.18 10.44
N ASP A 152 2.83 9.35 10.48
CA ASP A 152 1.42 9.50 10.86
C ASP A 152 0.50 8.58 10.05
N GLY A 153 -0.46 7.95 10.73
CA GLY A 153 -1.36 6.97 10.12
C GLY A 153 -0.75 5.57 9.97
N PHE A 154 0.49 5.35 10.40
CA PHE A 154 1.15 4.04 10.43
C PHE A 154 1.49 3.62 11.87
N ALA A 155 1.65 2.31 12.08
CA ALA A 155 2.05 1.69 13.33
C ALA A 155 3.14 0.63 13.06
N CYS A 156 4.08 0.51 14.00
CA CYS A 156 5.10 -0.52 13.95
C CYS A 156 4.52 -1.85 14.47
N GLU A 157 4.37 -2.84 13.60
CA GLU A 157 3.82 -4.14 13.96
C GLU A 157 4.83 -5.25 13.66
N GLN A 158 4.95 -6.22 14.57
CA GLN A 158 5.75 -7.43 14.37
C GLN A 158 5.04 -8.34 13.36
N LEU A 159 5.63 -8.53 12.20
CA LEU A 159 5.00 -9.28 11.10
C LEU A 159 5.78 -10.52 10.67
N VAL A 160 7.11 -10.49 10.78
CA VAL A 160 7.97 -11.56 10.27
C VAL A 160 8.64 -12.26 11.45
N ASP A 161 8.12 -13.44 11.78
CA ASP A 161 8.61 -14.26 12.88
C ASP A 161 10.00 -14.85 12.60
N PRO A 162 10.86 -15.00 13.63
CA PRO A 162 12.18 -15.60 13.49
C PRO A 162 12.17 -17.12 13.23
N THR A 163 11.02 -17.79 13.33
CA THR A 163 10.87 -19.25 13.21
C THR A 163 10.69 -19.76 11.78
N GLY A 164 10.59 -18.87 10.78
CA GLY A 164 10.51 -19.24 9.37
C GLY A 164 11.87 -19.54 8.76
N GLN A 165 12.00 -20.67 8.04
CA GLN A 165 13.17 -20.95 7.20
C GLN A 165 13.18 -19.95 6.02
N GLY A 166 14.11 -19.00 6.01
CA GLY A 166 14.46 -18.30 4.77
C GLY A 166 14.88 -16.84 4.83
N ASN A 167 14.71 -16.11 5.95
CA ASN A 167 14.95 -14.66 5.95
C ASN A 167 15.68 -14.14 7.20
N GLU A 168 16.81 -14.77 7.56
CA GLU A 168 17.75 -14.20 8.53
C GLU A 168 18.14 -12.78 8.07
N GLY A 169 17.58 -11.75 8.71
CA GLY A 169 17.80 -10.33 8.40
C GLY A 169 16.55 -9.51 8.05
N LEU A 170 15.42 -10.12 7.72
CA LEU A 170 14.15 -9.41 7.47
C LEU A 170 13.09 -9.69 8.56
N THR A 171 13.44 -10.46 9.57
CA THR A 171 12.58 -10.69 10.75
C THR A 171 12.41 -9.39 11.54
N GLY A 172 11.23 -9.21 12.12
CA GLY A 172 10.93 -8.04 12.93
C GLY A 172 9.69 -7.25 12.51
N GLY A 173 9.72 -5.98 12.89
CA GLY A 173 8.59 -5.06 12.76
C GLY A 173 8.65 -4.20 11.52
N TYR A 174 7.48 -3.95 10.93
CA TYR A 174 7.32 -3.07 9.76
C TYR A 174 6.18 -2.08 9.98
N CYS A 175 6.31 -0.91 9.35
CA CYS A 175 5.28 0.11 9.39
C CYS A 175 4.07 -0.30 8.54
N ILE A 176 2.93 -0.52 9.17
CA ILE A 176 1.66 -0.78 8.49
C ILE A 176 0.66 0.34 8.74
N LYS A 177 -0.29 0.54 7.83
CA LYS A 177 -1.41 1.47 8.04
C LYS A 177 -2.15 1.09 9.32
N GLN A 178 -2.43 2.07 10.16
CA GLN A 178 -3.21 1.86 11.38
C GLN A 178 -4.55 1.21 11.06
N ASN A 179 -5.03 0.36 11.97
CA ASN A 179 -6.29 -0.38 11.82
C ASN A 179 -6.31 -1.40 10.65
N THR A 180 -5.15 -1.77 10.09
CA THR A 180 -5.05 -2.81 9.03
C THR A 180 -4.35 -4.10 9.47
N LYS A 181 -4.01 -4.19 10.76
CA LYS A 181 -3.41 -5.39 11.36
C LYS A 181 -4.24 -6.62 10.99
N TYR A 182 -3.56 -7.68 10.57
CA TYR A 182 -4.22 -8.92 10.19
C TYR A 182 -4.82 -9.60 11.41
N ASP A 183 -6.06 -10.05 11.27
CA ASP A 183 -6.75 -10.88 12.25
C ASP A 183 -6.97 -12.27 11.63
N PRO A 184 -6.28 -13.32 12.11
CA PRO A 184 -6.44 -14.67 11.58
C PRO A 184 -7.85 -15.26 11.82
N GLY A 185 -8.66 -14.66 12.70
CA GLY A 185 -10.06 -15.03 12.90
C GLY A 185 -11.02 -14.40 11.88
N VAL A 186 -10.54 -13.48 11.03
CA VAL A 186 -11.34 -12.81 10.01
C VAL A 186 -10.92 -13.30 8.63
N ASP A 187 -11.77 -14.11 8.02
CA ASP A 187 -11.63 -14.53 6.64
C ASP A 187 -11.85 -13.37 5.65
N CYS A 188 -11.60 -13.67 4.37
CA CYS A 188 -11.90 -12.78 3.27
C CYS A 188 -13.39 -12.39 3.28
N GLN A 189 -13.69 -11.10 3.47
CA GLN A 189 -15.08 -10.61 3.55
C GLN A 189 -15.66 -10.35 2.15
N GLY A 190 -15.52 -11.34 1.28
CA GLY A 190 -15.91 -11.29 -0.12
C GLY A 190 -14.75 -10.95 -1.07
N ASP A 191 -14.96 -11.36 -2.31
CA ASP A 191 -14.02 -11.15 -3.40
C ASP A 191 -14.25 -9.80 -4.07
N CYS A 192 -13.17 -9.21 -4.53
CA CYS A 192 -13.20 -8.15 -5.52
C CYS A 192 -13.90 -8.63 -6.79
N ASP A 193 -14.96 -7.94 -7.17
CA ASP A 193 -15.73 -8.23 -8.37
C ASP A 193 -16.12 -6.93 -9.08
N LYS A 194 -15.71 -6.82 -10.35
CA LYS A 194 -16.03 -5.69 -11.24
C LYS A 194 -17.43 -5.82 -11.84
N ALA A 195 -18.01 -7.02 -11.87
CA ALA A 195 -19.39 -7.27 -12.29
C ALA A 195 -20.41 -6.98 -11.17
N GLY A 196 -19.97 -6.93 -9.91
CA GLY A 196 -20.79 -6.54 -8.78
C GLY A 196 -20.99 -5.02 -8.67
N GLY A 197 -21.99 -4.58 -7.89
CA GLY A 197 -22.23 -3.16 -7.62
C GLY A 197 -21.08 -2.50 -6.83
N SER A 198 -21.14 -1.18 -6.60
CA SER A 198 -20.08 -0.36 -5.94
C SER A 198 -19.52 -0.89 -4.61
N ARG A 199 -20.15 -1.89 -3.97
CA ARG A 199 -19.69 -2.52 -2.73
C ARG A 199 -18.64 -3.62 -2.93
N THR A 200 -18.43 -4.11 -4.15
CA THR A 200 -17.49 -5.21 -4.46
C THR A 200 -16.29 -4.77 -5.31
N THR A 201 -16.18 -3.50 -5.68
CA THR A 201 -15.11 -3.02 -6.56
C THR A 201 -13.78 -2.81 -5.81
N CYS A 202 -12.67 -3.16 -6.46
CA CYS A 202 -11.34 -3.08 -5.86
C CYS A 202 -10.44 -2.03 -6.49
N ALA A 203 -10.11 -1.07 -5.62
CA ALA A 203 -9.23 0.09 -5.73
C ALA A 203 -9.59 1.18 -6.74
N GLY A 204 -9.37 2.44 -6.33
CA GLY A 204 -8.61 3.41 -7.12
C GLY A 204 -9.16 3.92 -8.47
N GLU A 205 -10.31 3.47 -8.96
CA GLU A 205 -10.99 4.18 -10.04
C GLU A 205 -11.42 5.56 -9.49
N PRO A 206 -11.08 6.69 -10.14
CA PRO A 206 -11.92 7.88 -9.94
C PRO A 206 -13.33 7.40 -10.26
N ALA A 207 -14.24 7.48 -9.29
CA ALA A 207 -15.64 7.14 -9.49
C ALA A 207 -16.04 7.70 -10.86
N LYS A 208 -16.34 6.81 -11.82
CA LYS A 208 -16.78 7.25 -13.14
C LYS A 208 -17.93 8.21 -12.87
N ALA A 209 -17.69 9.51 -13.13
CA ALA A 209 -18.68 10.54 -12.89
C ALA A 209 -19.98 10.03 -13.48
N ALA A 210 -21.00 9.88 -12.62
CA ALA A 210 -22.29 9.41 -13.06
C ALA A 210 -22.69 10.28 -14.25
N ALA A 211 -22.74 9.68 -15.44
CA ALA A 211 -23.24 10.38 -16.61
C ALA A 211 -24.64 10.89 -16.22
N PRO A 212 -24.94 12.19 -16.37
CA PRO A 212 -26.23 12.71 -15.99
C PRO A 212 -27.29 11.92 -16.75
N ALA A 213 -28.26 11.38 -16.01
CA ALA A 213 -29.37 10.65 -16.58
C ALA A 213 -29.99 11.51 -17.69
N ALA A 214 -29.98 10.98 -18.91
CA ALA A 214 -30.69 11.59 -20.02
C ALA A 214 -32.17 11.65 -19.64
N SER A 215 -32.65 12.86 -19.32
CA SER A 215 -34.08 13.11 -19.17
C SER A 215 -34.73 12.93 -20.53
N LYS A 216 -35.68 11.99 -20.61
CA LYS A 216 -36.63 11.88 -21.72
C LYS A 216 -37.71 12.93 -21.58
#